data_AF-A0A177EK13-F1
#
_entry.id   AF-A0A177EK13-F1
#
_cell.length_a   1.000
_cell.length_b   1.000
_cell.length_c   1.000
_cell.angle_alpha   90.00
_cell.angle_beta   90.00
_cell.angle_gamma   90.00
#
_symmetry.space_group_name_H-M   'P 1'
#
loop_
_entity.id
_entity.type
_entity.pdbx_description
1 polymer ?
#
loop_
_entity_poly.entity_id
_entity_poly.type
_entity_poly.pdbx_seq_one_letter_code
_entity_poly.pdbx_strand_id
1 'polypeptide(L)'
;MKSTGACYFKTTSSPWLRSPILWLPILLVLPYLVRSSAEPPTATDHIVSPHTKETLQFFSMSGSSSIPNKLAVVKIETQTHILKKQTQLCRIILPNYTLESVPQRLVEGIEFTMLLIESGGGQSTIIQLNPAVMSKILRAFGTICAETLELCNLKTNASDATNQEMLLANHSSSELDTHINPTQCILNLKKLIIAYASEPTIQWWQERVDMSQSWIELEIWGGHKLHNLAVLDGFNAGGIVALELYSFLKLDSLECKLLREGPLPKVLSLLGPNTMAPVLSEQIVHNICSNHWSILQMSKELWENLMKSDGQSKYITTDSLALYVSHMAIMSSSGVSTFLSMENNQATVNSLMIKFNNIYDILSPLILTRALQWIGRHFRGLTGIDISTECIRCSGRRGRGHCRYCAPPTLIEFVTNNMFEITTNPTLKNIRITNYDRIHSPKKKETILCFSFDAWRAYREGKLAEELTQSGADLSELGSNEQEILMTQRWVSGAYESLCVICLDTVDELCLTNPNTEICILDHPEHIICGGCFDRLCSRMGVETINCPVCRGKIARLPLRNKIERNNQGVFKLTMAGPIPPRMPVLSFPSTGFLGVLTHYQE
;
A
#
# COMPACT_ATOMS: atom_id res chain seq x y z
N MET A 1 -6.75 15.29 -17.99
CA MET A 1 -6.74 14.49 -16.74
C MET A 1 -5.66 13.43 -16.90
N LYS A 2 -4.55 13.53 -16.16
CA LYS A 2 -3.44 12.56 -16.25
C LYS A 2 -3.77 11.37 -15.33
N SER A 3 -4.07 10.22 -15.93
CA SER A 3 -4.23 8.94 -15.26
C SER A 3 -2.86 8.42 -14.85
N THR A 4 -2.62 8.29 -13.54
CA THR A 4 -1.40 7.73 -12.96
C THR A 4 -1.51 6.21 -12.90
N GLY A 5 -1.11 5.54 -13.98
CA GLY A 5 -0.77 4.12 -13.99
C GLY A 5 0.75 3.95 -13.87
N ALA A 6 1.27 4.10 -12.65
CA ALA A 6 2.59 3.67 -12.20
C ALA A 6 2.82 4.23 -10.80
N CYS A 7 2.56 3.44 -9.75
CA CYS A 7 3.01 3.80 -8.41
C CYS A 7 3.14 2.58 -7.52
N TYR A 8 4.02 1.66 -7.91
CA TYR A 8 4.66 0.74 -6.98
C TYR A 8 6.16 0.68 -7.34
N PHE A 9 7.00 0.81 -6.30
CA PHE A 9 8.47 0.87 -6.31
C PHE A 9 9.17 2.16 -6.82
N LYS A 10 9.33 3.13 -5.90
CA LYS A 10 10.54 3.95 -5.63
C LYS A 10 10.21 4.96 -4.52
N THR A 11 11.00 5.29 -3.51
CA THR A 11 12.25 4.77 -2.94
C THR A 11 12.39 5.53 -1.62
N THR A 12 12.89 4.86 -0.58
CA THR A 12 13.58 5.51 0.53
C THR A 12 14.70 6.37 -0.06
N SER A 13 14.51 7.69 -0.14
CA SER A 13 15.60 8.61 -0.45
C SER A 13 16.57 8.57 0.72
N SER A 14 17.67 7.86 0.56
CA SER A 14 18.75 7.80 1.53
C SER A 14 19.37 9.19 1.71
N PRO A 15 19.89 9.55 2.89
CA PRO A 15 20.53 10.84 3.14
C PRO A 15 21.85 11.09 2.37
N TRP A 16 22.25 10.17 1.49
CA TRP A 16 23.55 10.18 0.80
C TRP A 16 23.62 11.22 -0.33
N LEU A 17 22.49 11.78 -0.78
CA LEU A 17 22.44 12.80 -1.84
C LEU A 17 22.86 14.22 -1.39
N ARG A 18 23.22 14.43 -0.11
CA ARG A 18 23.64 15.74 0.42
C ARG A 18 25.15 15.98 0.43
N SER A 19 25.98 15.02 -0.02
CA SER A 19 27.42 15.24 -0.11
C SER A 19 27.80 15.97 -1.41
N PRO A 20 28.37 17.18 -1.35
CA PRO A 20 28.81 17.91 -2.55
C PRO A 20 29.91 17.17 -3.34
N ILE A 21 30.60 16.22 -2.72
CA ILE A 21 31.69 15.43 -3.34
C ILE A 21 31.14 14.40 -4.35
N LEU A 22 29.89 13.95 -4.19
CA LEU A 22 29.25 13.01 -5.12
C LEU A 22 28.66 13.68 -6.38
N TRP A 23 28.60 15.02 -6.42
CA TRP A 23 28.07 15.75 -7.56
C TRP A 23 29.10 15.96 -8.69
N LEU A 24 30.40 15.93 -8.37
CA LEU A 24 31.49 16.12 -9.33
C LEU A 24 31.56 15.04 -10.43
N PRO A 25 31.40 13.73 -10.13
CA PRO A 25 31.31 12.71 -11.17
C PRO A 25 30.03 12.83 -12.02
N ILE A 26 28.91 13.22 -11.40
CA ILE A 26 27.62 13.36 -12.08
C ILE A 26 27.64 14.55 -13.06
N LEU A 27 28.29 15.65 -12.69
CA LEU A 27 28.49 16.82 -13.56
C LEU A 27 29.46 16.56 -14.71
N LEU A 28 30.40 15.61 -14.58
CA LEU A 28 31.30 15.21 -15.66
C LEU A 28 30.68 14.19 -16.62
N VAL A 29 29.69 13.40 -16.17
CA VAL A 29 28.96 12.43 -17.02
C VAL A 29 27.77 13.07 -17.74
N LEU A 30 27.17 14.12 -17.18
CA LEU A 30 26.05 14.85 -17.79
C LEU A 30 26.31 15.35 -19.22
N PRO A 31 27.48 15.94 -19.57
CA PRO A 31 27.79 16.31 -20.95
C PRO A 31 27.92 15.11 -21.90
N TYR A 32 28.34 13.95 -21.39
CA TYR A 32 28.46 12.72 -22.17
C TYR A 32 27.09 12.06 -22.43
N LEU A 33 26.16 12.15 -21.48
CA LEU A 33 24.77 11.71 -21.66
C LEU A 33 23.97 12.65 -22.56
N VAL A 34 24.22 13.96 -22.51
CA VAL A 34 23.60 14.94 -23.41
C VAL A 34 24.10 14.80 -24.85
N ARG A 35 25.31 14.26 -25.07
CA ARG A 35 25.87 14.02 -26.41
C ARG A 35 25.52 12.65 -27.00
N SER A 36 24.87 11.76 -26.24
CA SER A 36 24.50 10.41 -26.67
C SER A 36 22.99 10.20 -26.90
N SER A 37 22.17 11.26 -26.95
CA SER A 37 20.74 11.15 -27.30
C SER A 37 20.32 11.99 -28.51
N ALA A 38 21.27 12.33 -29.38
CA ALA A 38 20.96 12.75 -30.74
C ALA A 38 20.89 11.51 -31.64
N GLU A 39 20.14 10.48 -31.23
CA GLU A 39 19.57 9.57 -32.23
C GLU A 39 18.67 10.45 -33.11
N PRO A 40 18.81 10.41 -34.44
CA PRO A 40 17.87 11.08 -35.32
C PRO A 40 16.47 10.63 -34.89
N PRO A 41 15.47 11.52 -34.81
CA PRO A 41 14.14 11.19 -34.32
C PRO A 41 13.70 9.91 -35.04
N THR A 42 13.69 8.79 -34.30
CA THR A 42 13.33 7.48 -34.83
C THR A 42 12.02 7.69 -35.56
N ALA A 43 12.01 7.34 -36.86
CA ALA A 43 10.87 7.54 -37.74
C ALA A 43 9.57 7.31 -36.97
N THR A 44 8.76 8.36 -36.84
CA THR A 44 7.60 8.35 -35.96
C THR A 44 6.72 7.16 -36.34
N ASP A 45 6.59 6.18 -35.44
CA ASP A 45 5.89 4.93 -35.70
C ASP A 45 4.40 5.23 -35.99
N HIS A 46 4.01 5.09 -37.25
CA HIS A 46 2.70 5.44 -37.77
C HIS A 46 2.18 4.31 -38.66
N ILE A 47 0.86 4.23 -38.76
CA ILE A 47 0.19 3.19 -39.51
C ILE A 47 -0.26 3.77 -40.85
N VAL A 48 0.19 3.16 -41.95
CA VAL A 48 -0.29 3.45 -43.30
C VAL A 48 -1.46 2.51 -43.59
N SER A 49 -2.67 3.07 -43.68
CA SER A 49 -3.88 2.28 -43.91
C SER A 49 -4.91 3.08 -44.71
N PRO A 50 -5.59 2.45 -45.70
CA PRO A 50 -6.66 3.08 -46.45
C PRO A 50 -7.88 3.43 -45.57
N HIS A 51 -8.02 2.82 -44.39
CA HIS A 51 -9.15 3.01 -43.47
C HIS A 51 -8.95 4.14 -42.45
N THR A 52 -7.92 4.98 -42.65
CA THR A 52 -7.53 6.00 -41.68
C THR A 52 -8.65 7.02 -41.47
N LYS A 53 -9.31 7.47 -42.54
CA LYS A 53 -10.36 8.49 -42.45
C LYS A 53 -11.59 7.96 -41.69
N GLU A 54 -12.03 6.75 -42.00
CA GLU A 54 -13.16 6.06 -41.37
C GLU A 54 -12.88 5.81 -39.89
N THR A 55 -11.66 5.41 -39.55
CA THR A 55 -11.26 5.16 -38.16
C THR A 55 -11.22 6.46 -37.34
N LEU A 56 -10.68 7.55 -37.91
CA LEU A 56 -10.72 8.86 -37.26
C LEU A 56 -12.16 9.35 -37.03
N GLN A 57 -13.03 9.14 -38.02
CA GLN A 57 -14.45 9.47 -37.90
C GLN A 57 -15.12 8.63 -36.80
N PHE A 58 -14.92 7.31 -36.79
CA PHE A 58 -15.45 6.40 -35.79
C PHE A 58 -15.14 6.85 -34.36
N PHE A 59 -13.88 7.16 -34.04
CA PHE A 59 -13.52 7.63 -32.69
C PHE A 59 -14.09 9.03 -32.39
N SER A 60 -14.15 9.92 -33.39
CA SER A 60 -14.70 11.26 -33.19
C SER A 60 -16.15 11.28 -32.73
N MET A 61 -16.94 10.24 -33.07
CA MET A 61 -18.35 10.11 -32.67
C MET A 61 -18.55 9.96 -31.15
N SER A 62 -17.55 9.46 -30.43
CA SER A 62 -17.56 9.36 -28.96
C SER A 62 -16.98 10.61 -28.27
N GLY A 63 -16.55 11.61 -29.03
CA GLY A 63 -16.02 12.85 -28.49
C GLY A 63 -17.12 13.85 -28.12
N SER A 64 -16.88 14.62 -27.06
CA SER A 64 -17.66 15.82 -26.74
C SER A 64 -16.77 17.06 -26.77
N SER A 65 -17.38 18.24 -26.67
CA SER A 65 -16.61 19.50 -26.57
C SER A 65 -15.75 19.57 -25.31
N SER A 66 -16.18 18.95 -24.21
CA SER A 66 -15.46 18.92 -22.93
C SER A 66 -14.45 17.77 -22.84
N ILE A 67 -14.66 16.68 -23.57
CA ILE A 67 -13.81 15.49 -23.56
C ILE A 67 -13.59 15.07 -25.02
N PRO A 68 -12.59 15.63 -25.71
CA PRO A 68 -12.30 15.26 -27.08
C PRO A 68 -11.81 13.81 -27.15
N ASN A 69 -12.37 13.04 -28.06
CA ASN A 69 -11.97 11.66 -28.33
C ASN A 69 -11.28 11.59 -29.70
N LYS A 70 -10.00 11.96 -29.74
CA LYS A 70 -9.22 12.07 -30.98
C LYS A 70 -7.99 11.18 -30.90
N LEU A 71 -7.81 10.34 -31.92
CA LEU A 71 -6.56 9.62 -32.10
C LEU A 71 -5.44 10.60 -32.46
N ALA A 72 -4.24 10.32 -31.96
CA ALA A 72 -3.04 11.04 -32.32
C ALA A 72 -2.65 10.70 -33.77
N VAL A 73 -2.32 11.73 -34.55
CA VAL A 73 -2.03 11.63 -35.99
C VAL A 73 -0.74 12.35 -36.33
N VAL A 74 -0.13 11.96 -37.45
CA VAL A 74 1.02 12.63 -38.07
C VAL A 74 0.71 12.94 -39.53
N LYS A 75 1.26 14.04 -40.05
CA LYS A 75 1.17 14.38 -41.48
C LYS A 75 2.50 14.06 -42.16
N ILE A 76 2.44 13.20 -43.18
CA ILE A 76 3.60 12.80 -43.99
C ILE A 76 3.18 13.02 -45.44
N GLU A 77 3.97 13.79 -46.19
CA GLU A 77 3.74 14.00 -47.63
C GLU A 77 2.28 14.38 -47.97
N THR A 78 1.67 15.24 -47.13
CA THR A 78 0.26 15.70 -47.17
C THR A 78 -0.82 14.72 -46.69
N GLN A 79 -0.50 13.44 -46.53
CA GLN A 79 -1.42 12.45 -46.01
C GLN A 79 -1.43 12.44 -44.48
N THR A 80 -2.60 12.19 -43.89
CA THR A 80 -2.75 12.04 -42.44
C THR A 80 -2.70 10.57 -42.09
N HIS A 81 -1.83 10.20 -41.16
CA HIS A 81 -1.65 8.83 -40.67
C HIS A 81 -1.95 8.78 -39.17
N ILE A 82 -2.48 7.66 -38.70
CA ILE A 82 -2.66 7.40 -37.27
C ILE A 82 -1.31 7.00 -36.68
N LEU A 83 -0.90 7.63 -35.58
CA LEU A 83 0.25 7.17 -34.82
C LEU A 83 -0.04 5.80 -34.23
N LYS A 84 0.94 4.89 -34.24
CA LYS A 84 0.70 3.53 -33.75
C LYS A 84 0.28 3.51 -32.29
N LYS A 85 0.95 4.29 -31.45
CA LYS A 85 0.71 4.37 -29.99
C LYS A 85 -0.22 5.53 -29.61
N GLN A 86 -1.26 5.21 -28.86
CA GLN A 86 -2.28 6.15 -28.40
C GLN A 86 -2.19 6.31 -26.87
N THR A 87 -1.50 7.36 -26.42
CA THR A 87 -1.21 7.59 -24.98
C THR A 87 -2.38 8.20 -24.20
N GLN A 88 -3.36 8.77 -24.91
CA GLN A 88 -4.56 9.34 -24.31
C GLN A 88 -5.65 8.27 -24.17
N LEU A 89 -6.54 8.45 -23.20
CA LEU A 89 -7.76 7.64 -23.07
C LEU A 89 -8.61 7.77 -24.33
N CYS A 90 -8.84 6.64 -25.01
CA CYS A 90 -9.77 6.53 -26.12
C CYS A 90 -11.08 5.92 -25.64
N ARG A 91 -12.22 6.43 -26.14
CA ARG A 91 -13.56 6.03 -25.69
C ARG A 91 -14.41 5.50 -26.84
N ILE A 92 -15.29 4.57 -26.53
CA ILE A 92 -16.38 4.10 -27.39
C ILE A 92 -17.67 4.15 -26.56
N ILE A 93 -18.48 5.18 -26.81
CA ILE A 93 -19.79 5.39 -26.18
C ILE A 93 -20.83 4.73 -27.08
N LEU A 94 -21.24 3.51 -26.73
CA LEU A 94 -22.05 2.64 -27.59
C LEU A 94 -23.35 3.28 -28.13
N PRO A 95 -24.11 4.09 -27.36
CA PRO A 95 -25.30 4.76 -27.88
C PRO A 95 -25.05 5.71 -29.05
N ASN A 96 -23.81 6.15 -29.25
CA ASN A 96 -23.48 7.03 -30.37
C ASN A 96 -23.33 6.27 -31.69
N TYR A 97 -23.41 4.93 -31.66
CA TYR A 97 -23.20 4.08 -32.82
C TYR A 97 -24.48 3.31 -33.19
N THR A 98 -24.79 3.33 -34.49
CA THR A 98 -25.73 2.43 -35.15
C THR A 98 -24.98 1.37 -35.96
N LEU A 99 -25.68 0.36 -36.46
CA LEU A 99 -25.09 -0.65 -37.34
C LEU A 99 -24.45 -0.02 -38.57
N GLU A 100 -25.07 1.00 -39.16
CA GLU A 100 -24.59 1.69 -40.37
C GLU A 100 -23.36 2.54 -40.08
N SER A 101 -23.29 3.15 -38.89
CA SER A 101 -22.20 4.04 -38.51
C SER A 101 -20.88 3.32 -38.20
N VAL A 102 -20.93 2.05 -37.82
CA VAL A 102 -19.73 1.25 -37.55
C VAL A 102 -19.15 0.78 -38.90
N PRO A 103 -17.89 1.12 -39.23
CA PRO A 103 -17.28 0.71 -40.48
C PRO A 103 -17.08 -0.82 -40.54
N GLN A 104 -16.86 -1.36 -41.73
CA GLN A 104 -16.55 -2.79 -41.89
C GLN A 104 -15.18 -3.16 -41.29
N ARG A 105 -14.21 -2.23 -41.35
CA ARG A 105 -12.85 -2.39 -40.84
C ARG A 105 -12.37 -1.08 -40.23
N LEU A 106 -11.62 -1.19 -39.15
CA LEU A 106 -10.83 -0.10 -38.58
C LEU A 106 -9.36 -0.30 -38.96
N VAL A 107 -8.53 0.72 -38.76
CA VAL A 107 -7.07 0.59 -38.93
C VAL A 107 -6.54 -0.42 -37.92
N GLU A 108 -5.89 -1.47 -38.43
CA GLU A 108 -5.24 -2.51 -37.62
C GLU A 108 -3.92 -2.01 -37.00
N GLY A 109 -3.52 -2.61 -35.88
CA GLY A 109 -2.23 -2.34 -35.24
C GLY A 109 -2.16 -1.11 -34.35
N ILE A 110 -3.29 -0.45 -34.06
CA ILE A 110 -3.35 0.63 -33.07
C ILE A 110 -3.10 0.06 -31.66
N GLU A 111 -2.16 0.65 -30.92
CA GLU A 111 -1.80 0.30 -29.55
C GLU A 111 -2.33 1.36 -28.57
N PHE A 112 -3.34 1.02 -27.78
CA PHE A 112 -3.93 1.93 -26.79
C PHE A 112 -3.24 1.82 -25.43
N THR A 113 -2.91 2.95 -24.80
CA THR A 113 -2.62 2.93 -23.35
C THR A 113 -3.90 2.60 -22.57
N MET A 114 -5.04 3.17 -22.95
CA MET A 114 -6.33 2.87 -22.34
C MET A 114 -7.46 3.03 -23.33
N LEU A 115 -8.26 1.97 -23.50
CA LEU A 115 -9.49 1.97 -24.28
C LEU A 115 -10.68 1.70 -23.35
N LEU A 116 -11.65 2.62 -23.33
CA LEU A 116 -12.90 2.50 -22.56
C LEU A 116 -14.06 2.25 -23.51
N ILE A 117 -14.83 1.19 -23.27
CA ILE A 117 -16.10 0.92 -23.95
C ILE A 117 -17.22 1.03 -22.93
N GLU A 118 -18.15 1.97 -23.15
CA GLU A 118 -19.22 2.26 -22.19
C GLU A 118 -20.59 2.40 -22.89
N SER A 119 -21.66 1.99 -22.21
CA SER A 119 -23.03 2.13 -22.72
C SER A 119 -23.58 3.56 -22.64
N GLY A 120 -22.77 4.55 -22.21
CA GLY A 120 -23.21 5.92 -21.98
C GLY A 120 -24.21 6.05 -20.81
N GLY A 121 -24.43 7.28 -20.35
CA GLY A 121 -25.27 7.58 -19.19
C GLY A 121 -24.50 7.68 -17.88
N GLY A 122 -25.02 8.48 -16.94
CA GLY A 122 -24.50 8.48 -15.58
C GLY A 122 -24.83 7.17 -14.86
N GLN A 123 -24.28 6.96 -13.66
CA GLN A 123 -24.51 5.75 -12.84
C GLN A 123 -26.01 5.43 -12.61
N SER A 124 -26.93 6.37 -12.83
CA SER A 124 -28.38 6.20 -12.62
C SER A 124 -29.17 5.72 -13.84
N THR A 125 -28.65 5.89 -15.06
CA THR A 125 -29.37 5.55 -16.30
C THR A 125 -28.73 4.36 -16.97
N ILE A 126 -29.34 3.19 -16.79
CA ILE A 126 -28.87 1.95 -17.42
C ILE A 126 -29.34 1.94 -18.87
N ILE A 127 -28.41 2.14 -19.81
CA ILE A 127 -28.68 2.02 -21.24
C ILE A 127 -28.40 0.57 -21.67
N GLN A 128 -29.38 -0.04 -22.34
CA GLN A 128 -29.24 -1.40 -22.84
C GLN A 128 -28.19 -1.48 -23.94
N LEU A 129 -27.29 -2.47 -23.81
CA LEU A 129 -26.32 -2.81 -24.83
C LEU A 129 -27.07 -3.26 -26.08
N ASN A 130 -26.78 -2.66 -27.24
CA ASN A 130 -27.15 -3.23 -28.53
C ASN A 130 -26.10 -4.27 -28.94
N PRO A 131 -26.39 -5.59 -28.83
CA PRO A 131 -25.38 -6.63 -29.05
C PRO A 131 -24.89 -6.68 -30.51
N ALA A 132 -25.76 -6.31 -31.46
CA ALA A 132 -25.42 -6.31 -32.88
C ALA A 132 -24.39 -5.20 -33.21
N VAL A 133 -24.57 -4.00 -32.66
CA VAL A 133 -23.62 -2.89 -32.81
C VAL A 133 -22.27 -3.26 -32.19
N MET A 134 -22.27 -3.80 -30.97
CA MET A 134 -21.04 -4.20 -30.28
C MET A 134 -20.31 -5.33 -31.02
N SER A 135 -21.04 -6.33 -31.53
CA SER A 135 -20.45 -7.39 -32.36
C SER A 135 -19.82 -6.84 -33.64
N LYS A 136 -20.47 -5.85 -34.28
CA LYS A 136 -19.92 -5.18 -35.46
C LYS A 136 -18.65 -4.39 -35.12
N ILE A 137 -18.61 -3.73 -33.97
CA ILE A 137 -17.42 -3.00 -33.48
C ILE A 137 -16.26 -3.98 -33.26
N LEU A 138 -16.50 -5.08 -32.54
CA LEU A 138 -15.49 -6.12 -32.30
C LEU A 138 -14.92 -6.70 -33.60
N ARG A 139 -15.80 -6.99 -34.57
CA ARG A 139 -15.40 -7.47 -35.89
C ARG A 139 -14.62 -6.42 -36.67
N ALA A 140 -14.99 -5.15 -36.58
CA ALA A 140 -14.31 -4.06 -37.27
C ALA A 140 -12.89 -3.83 -36.72
N PHE A 141 -12.66 -4.07 -35.42
CA PHE A 141 -11.32 -4.07 -34.85
C PHE A 141 -10.48 -5.25 -35.34
N GLY A 142 -11.05 -6.46 -35.37
CA GLY A 142 -10.31 -7.69 -35.60
C GLY A 142 -9.41 -8.03 -34.41
N THR A 143 -8.37 -7.23 -34.17
CA THR A 143 -7.49 -7.31 -32.99
C THR A 143 -7.49 -6.00 -32.22
N ILE A 144 -7.67 -6.06 -30.91
CA ILE A 144 -7.51 -4.93 -29.99
C ILE A 144 -6.20 -5.09 -29.22
N CYS A 145 -5.25 -4.17 -29.43
CA CYS A 145 -4.02 -4.08 -28.66
C CYS A 145 -4.11 -2.93 -27.65
N ALA A 146 -4.13 -3.22 -26.35
CA ALA A 146 -4.18 -2.17 -25.33
C ALA A 146 -3.44 -2.54 -24.04
N GLU A 147 -2.87 -1.56 -23.32
CA GLU A 147 -2.38 -1.81 -21.96
C GLU A 147 -3.56 -2.03 -21.01
N THR A 148 -4.64 -1.25 -21.15
CA THR A 148 -5.87 -1.44 -20.37
C THR A 148 -7.10 -1.34 -21.28
N LEU A 149 -7.95 -2.35 -21.24
CA LEU A 149 -9.31 -2.32 -21.78
C LEU A 149 -10.30 -2.24 -20.61
N GLU A 150 -11.17 -1.25 -20.62
CA GLU A 150 -12.23 -1.08 -19.63
C GLU A 150 -13.60 -1.22 -20.28
N LEU A 151 -14.45 -2.08 -19.73
CA LEU A 151 -15.85 -2.26 -20.11
C LEU A 151 -16.73 -1.72 -18.97
N CYS A 152 -17.52 -0.69 -19.22
CA CYS A 152 -18.25 0.00 -18.17
C CYS A 152 -19.75 0.12 -18.46
N ASN A 153 -20.59 -0.17 -17.46
CA ASN A 153 -22.05 -0.03 -17.50
C ASN A 153 -22.72 -0.80 -18.65
N LEU A 154 -22.21 -1.98 -19.00
CA LEU A 154 -22.77 -2.81 -20.06
C LEU A 154 -23.87 -3.73 -19.50
N LYS A 155 -25.07 -3.68 -20.08
CA LYS A 155 -26.18 -4.57 -19.70
C LYS A 155 -26.87 -5.15 -20.93
N THR A 156 -26.84 -6.48 -21.05
CA THR A 156 -27.67 -7.26 -21.98
C THR A 156 -28.99 -7.65 -21.32
N ASN A 157 -30.08 -7.59 -22.09
CA ASN A 157 -31.31 -8.29 -21.72
C ASN A 157 -31.13 -9.75 -22.13
N ALA A 158 -30.99 -10.65 -21.17
CA ALA A 158 -30.83 -12.08 -21.44
C ALA A 158 -32.02 -12.69 -22.22
N SER A 159 -33.21 -12.08 -22.15
CA SER A 159 -34.40 -12.54 -22.90
C SER A 159 -34.39 -12.21 -24.39
N ASP A 160 -33.67 -11.16 -24.78
CA ASP A 160 -33.81 -10.57 -26.12
C ASP A 160 -32.68 -10.98 -27.06
N ALA A 161 -31.50 -11.28 -26.51
CA ALA A 161 -30.29 -11.60 -27.28
C ALA A 161 -30.46 -12.85 -28.16
N THR A 162 -31.05 -13.92 -27.62
CA THR A 162 -31.19 -15.20 -28.34
C THR A 162 -32.15 -15.10 -29.52
N ASN A 163 -33.21 -14.31 -29.40
CA ASN A 163 -34.23 -14.19 -30.45
C ASN A 163 -33.79 -13.24 -31.57
N GLN A 164 -33.05 -12.18 -31.24
CA GLN A 164 -32.66 -11.16 -32.23
C GLN A 164 -31.50 -11.61 -33.12
N GLU A 165 -30.54 -12.37 -32.58
CA GLU A 165 -29.44 -12.94 -33.39
C GLU A 165 -29.94 -14.00 -34.38
N MET A 166 -30.90 -14.83 -33.95
CA MET A 166 -31.50 -15.84 -34.81
C MET A 166 -32.30 -15.20 -35.98
N LEU A 167 -32.94 -14.06 -35.73
CA LEU A 167 -33.66 -13.30 -36.78
C LEU A 167 -32.71 -12.63 -37.77
N LEU A 168 -31.58 -12.08 -37.33
CA LEU A 168 -30.60 -11.44 -38.22
C LEU A 168 -29.82 -12.46 -39.07
N ALA A 169 -29.53 -13.64 -38.52
CA ALA A 169 -28.96 -14.76 -39.27
C ALA A 169 -29.91 -15.25 -40.38
N ASN A 170 -31.22 -15.22 -40.13
CA ASN A 170 -32.23 -15.68 -41.08
C ASN A 170 -32.57 -14.68 -42.19
N HIS A 171 -32.34 -13.38 -42.01
CA HIS A 171 -32.62 -12.37 -43.04
C HIS A 171 -31.45 -12.12 -44.01
N SER A 172 -30.27 -12.68 -43.75
CA SER A 172 -29.09 -12.52 -44.62
C SER A 172 -28.76 -13.77 -45.45
N SER A 173 -29.57 -14.84 -45.37
CA SER A 173 -29.25 -16.19 -45.86
C SER A 173 -29.67 -16.50 -47.30
N SER A 174 -29.67 -15.53 -48.21
CA SER A 174 -29.99 -15.81 -49.62
C SER A 174 -28.83 -16.40 -50.43
N GLU A 175 -27.58 -16.41 -49.96
CA GLU A 175 -26.48 -17.03 -50.70
C GLU A 175 -25.52 -17.79 -49.78
N LEU A 176 -25.81 -19.08 -49.62
CA LEU A 176 -24.88 -20.23 -49.60
C LEU A 176 -23.50 -20.14 -48.91
N ASP A 177 -23.33 -19.35 -47.83
CA ASP A 177 -22.10 -19.39 -47.05
C ASP A 177 -22.15 -20.42 -45.91
N THR A 178 -21.34 -21.46 -46.09
CA THR A 178 -20.81 -22.41 -45.10
C THR A 178 -20.71 -21.82 -43.69
N HIS A 179 -21.03 -22.60 -42.64
CA HIS A 179 -20.84 -22.29 -41.21
C HIS A 179 -19.54 -21.50 -40.90
N ILE A 180 -19.54 -20.18 -41.08
CA ILE A 180 -18.43 -19.32 -40.67
C ILE A 180 -18.64 -19.10 -39.19
N ASN A 181 -17.85 -19.81 -38.37
CA ASN A 181 -17.74 -19.50 -36.96
C ASN A 181 -17.47 -17.99 -36.84
N PRO A 182 -18.30 -17.23 -36.09
CA PRO A 182 -18.16 -15.79 -36.00
C PRO A 182 -16.73 -15.47 -35.58
N THR A 183 -15.99 -14.75 -36.43
CA THR A 183 -14.59 -14.42 -36.20
C THR A 183 -14.49 -13.67 -34.86
N GLN A 184 -13.86 -14.31 -33.87
CA GLN A 184 -13.67 -13.72 -32.54
C GLN A 184 -12.66 -12.56 -32.64
N CYS A 185 -12.91 -11.51 -31.86
CA CYS A 185 -11.96 -10.41 -31.75
C CYS A 185 -10.79 -10.83 -30.85
N ILE A 186 -9.56 -10.76 -31.37
CA ILE A 186 -8.37 -11.10 -30.60
C ILE A 186 -8.04 -9.93 -29.67
N LEU A 187 -7.91 -10.20 -28.37
CA LEU A 187 -7.52 -9.21 -27.39
C LEU A 187 -6.08 -9.46 -26.96
N ASN A 188 -5.21 -8.48 -27.23
CA ASN A 188 -3.84 -8.42 -26.73
C ASN A 188 -3.74 -7.34 -25.64
N LEU A 189 -3.91 -7.77 -24.39
CA LEU A 189 -4.11 -6.88 -23.25
C LEU A 189 -3.12 -7.16 -22.12
N LYS A 190 -2.75 -6.12 -21.35
CA LYS A 190 -2.12 -6.31 -20.03
C LYS A 190 -3.15 -6.34 -18.91
N LYS A 191 -4.21 -5.53 -19.01
CA LYS A 191 -5.25 -5.40 -17.98
C LYS A 191 -6.65 -5.31 -18.61
N LEU A 192 -7.59 -6.05 -18.04
CA LEU A 192 -9.01 -6.00 -18.37
C LEU A 192 -9.80 -5.56 -17.14
N ILE A 193 -10.52 -4.45 -17.25
CA ILE A 193 -11.41 -3.93 -16.21
C ILE A 193 -12.85 -4.11 -16.69
N ILE A 194 -13.70 -4.74 -15.87
CA ILE A 194 -15.12 -4.90 -16.13
C ILE A 194 -15.88 -4.27 -14.98
N ALA A 195 -16.50 -3.12 -15.24
CA ALA A 195 -17.22 -2.36 -14.24
C ALA A 195 -18.73 -2.34 -14.52
N TYR A 196 -19.50 -2.69 -13.49
CA TYR A 196 -20.97 -2.61 -13.50
C TYR A 196 -21.62 -3.38 -14.66
N ALA A 197 -21.03 -4.52 -15.05
CA ALA A 197 -21.60 -5.44 -16.03
C ALA A 197 -22.40 -6.56 -15.34
N SER A 198 -23.49 -7.00 -15.97
CA SER A 198 -24.22 -8.19 -15.51
C SER A 198 -23.51 -9.47 -15.95
N GLU A 199 -23.71 -10.58 -15.22
CA GLU A 199 -23.15 -11.89 -15.58
C GLU A 199 -23.47 -12.31 -17.04
N PRO A 200 -24.72 -12.19 -17.54
CA PRO A 200 -25.02 -12.47 -18.95
C PRO A 200 -24.27 -11.57 -19.94
N THR A 201 -23.94 -10.34 -19.55
CA THR A 201 -23.16 -9.44 -20.41
C THR A 201 -21.71 -9.87 -20.50
N ILE A 202 -21.14 -10.33 -19.38
CA ILE A 202 -19.77 -10.85 -19.34
C ILE A 202 -19.67 -12.13 -20.18
N GLN A 203 -20.63 -13.06 -20.03
CA GLN A 203 -20.68 -14.28 -20.83
C GLN A 203 -20.82 -13.99 -22.33
N TRP A 204 -21.74 -13.09 -22.71
CA TRP A 204 -21.91 -12.66 -24.10
C TRP A 204 -20.62 -12.10 -24.71
N TRP A 205 -19.87 -11.33 -23.92
CA TRP A 205 -18.58 -10.77 -24.33
C TRP A 205 -17.54 -11.87 -24.53
N GLN A 206 -17.44 -12.82 -23.59
CA GLN A 206 -16.49 -13.93 -23.65
C GLN A 206 -16.62 -14.79 -24.91
N GLU A 207 -17.84 -15.04 -25.37
CA GLU A 207 -18.08 -15.81 -26.60
C GLU A 207 -17.50 -15.15 -27.86
N ARG A 208 -17.28 -13.83 -27.83
CA ARG A 208 -16.92 -13.01 -28.99
C ARG A 208 -15.48 -12.55 -29.00
N VAL A 209 -14.72 -12.87 -27.96
CA VAL A 209 -13.33 -12.45 -27.80
C VAL A 209 -12.43 -13.64 -27.58
N ASP A 210 -11.20 -13.56 -28.11
CA ASP A 210 -10.15 -14.52 -27.86
C ASP A 210 -9.03 -13.86 -27.07
N MET A 211 -8.77 -14.38 -25.87
CA MET A 211 -7.69 -13.93 -24.99
C MET A 211 -6.63 -15.01 -24.76
N SER A 212 -6.64 -16.10 -25.54
CA SER A 212 -5.79 -17.28 -25.36
C SER A 212 -4.29 -16.97 -25.37
N GLN A 213 -3.89 -15.86 -26.00
CA GLN A 213 -2.50 -15.40 -26.08
C GLN A 213 -2.14 -14.34 -25.02
N SER A 214 -3.10 -13.91 -24.19
CA SER A 214 -2.93 -12.80 -23.25
C SER A 214 -2.77 -13.26 -21.81
N TRP A 215 -1.81 -12.65 -21.11
CA TRP A 215 -1.60 -12.80 -19.67
C TRP A 215 -2.05 -11.51 -18.98
N ILE A 216 -3.20 -11.56 -18.32
CA ILE A 216 -3.92 -10.35 -17.92
C ILE A 216 -4.01 -10.16 -16.41
N GLU A 217 -4.04 -8.90 -15.99
CA GLU A 217 -4.65 -8.48 -14.74
C GLU A 217 -6.16 -8.34 -14.99
N LEU A 218 -6.98 -9.10 -14.27
CA LEU A 218 -8.44 -9.06 -14.39
C LEU A 218 -9.03 -8.36 -13.17
N GLU A 219 -9.75 -7.27 -13.42
CA GLU A 219 -10.41 -6.46 -12.41
C GLU A 219 -11.90 -6.40 -12.69
N ILE A 220 -12.74 -6.84 -11.76
CA ILE A 220 -14.20 -6.82 -11.91
C ILE A 220 -14.81 -6.01 -10.77
N TRP A 221 -15.44 -4.89 -11.13
CA TRP A 221 -16.22 -4.07 -10.22
C TRP A 221 -17.69 -4.45 -10.32
N GLY A 222 -18.15 -5.18 -9.31
CA GLY A 222 -19.54 -5.52 -9.14
C GLY A 222 -20.39 -4.33 -8.68
N GLY A 223 -21.63 -4.30 -9.16
CA GLY A 223 -22.77 -3.64 -8.51
C GLY A 223 -23.93 -4.61 -8.29
N HIS A 224 -23.72 -5.90 -8.57
CA HIS A 224 -24.75 -6.92 -8.66
C HIS A 224 -24.39 -8.13 -7.80
N LYS A 225 -25.33 -9.08 -7.74
CA LYS A 225 -25.16 -10.37 -7.08
C LYS A 225 -24.54 -11.33 -8.10
N LEU A 226 -23.45 -11.98 -7.73
CA LEU A 226 -22.89 -13.13 -8.44
C LEU A 226 -23.17 -14.39 -7.62
N HIS A 227 -23.62 -15.45 -8.28
CA HIS A 227 -23.81 -16.74 -7.63
C HIS A 227 -22.46 -17.38 -7.33
N ASN A 228 -21.54 -17.37 -8.29
CA ASN A 228 -20.19 -17.88 -8.12
C ASN A 228 -19.23 -17.18 -9.09
N LEU A 229 -17.97 -17.63 -9.10
CA LEU A 229 -16.94 -17.11 -9.98
C LEU A 229 -16.80 -17.90 -11.29
N ALA A 230 -17.73 -18.80 -11.63
CA ALA A 230 -17.64 -19.59 -12.86
C ALA A 230 -17.71 -18.71 -14.12
N VAL A 231 -18.22 -17.49 -14.01
CA VAL A 231 -18.11 -16.48 -15.06
C VAL A 231 -16.65 -16.23 -15.46
N LEU A 232 -15.66 -16.45 -14.59
CA LEU A 232 -14.25 -16.30 -14.94
C LEU A 232 -13.76 -17.37 -15.94
N ASP A 233 -14.43 -18.53 -15.99
CA ASP A 233 -13.98 -19.68 -16.76
C ASP A 233 -14.14 -19.47 -18.28
N GLY A 234 -15.02 -18.54 -18.69
CA GLY A 234 -15.27 -18.24 -20.10
C GLY A 234 -14.24 -17.32 -20.75
N PHE A 235 -13.34 -16.69 -19.99
CA PHE A 235 -12.37 -15.75 -20.56
C PHE A 235 -11.30 -16.40 -21.43
N ASN A 236 -11.01 -17.69 -21.22
CA ASN A 236 -9.98 -18.44 -21.95
C ASN A 236 -8.65 -17.65 -22.11
N ALA A 237 -8.25 -16.93 -21.07
CA ALA A 237 -7.01 -16.16 -21.08
C ALA A 237 -5.80 -17.11 -21.08
N GLY A 238 -4.71 -16.73 -21.74
CA GLY A 238 -3.44 -17.46 -21.63
C GLY A 238 -2.94 -17.57 -20.18
N GLY A 239 -3.26 -16.58 -19.35
CA GLY A 239 -3.13 -16.64 -17.90
C GLY A 239 -3.74 -15.43 -17.21
N ILE A 240 -4.12 -15.57 -15.94
CA ILE A 240 -4.54 -14.45 -15.08
C ILE A 240 -3.46 -14.25 -14.03
N VAL A 241 -2.72 -13.14 -14.11
CA VAL A 241 -1.61 -12.85 -13.20
C VAL A 241 -2.09 -12.20 -11.89
N ALA A 242 -3.20 -11.47 -11.97
CA ALA A 242 -3.87 -10.82 -10.84
C ALA A 242 -5.39 -10.91 -11.03
N LEU A 243 -6.11 -11.25 -9.96
CA LEU A 243 -7.56 -11.25 -9.92
C LEU A 243 -8.04 -10.30 -8.82
N GLU A 244 -8.76 -9.26 -9.21
CA GLU A 244 -9.28 -8.25 -8.30
C GLU A 244 -10.80 -8.11 -8.46
N LEU A 245 -11.53 -8.39 -7.39
CA LEU A 245 -12.99 -8.40 -7.35
C LEU A 245 -13.44 -7.35 -6.34
N TYR A 246 -14.10 -6.30 -6.82
CA TYR A 246 -14.52 -5.14 -6.04
C TYR A 246 -16.04 -5.00 -5.97
N SER A 247 -16.55 -4.50 -4.85
CA SER A 247 -17.90 -3.93 -4.70
C SER A 247 -19.09 -4.88 -4.95
N PHE A 248 -18.90 -6.20 -4.90
CA PHE A 248 -20.00 -7.15 -5.03
C PHE A 248 -21.01 -7.05 -3.87
N LEU A 249 -22.30 -6.94 -4.21
CA LEU A 249 -23.37 -6.97 -3.21
C LEU A 249 -23.58 -8.37 -2.64
N LYS A 250 -23.30 -9.41 -3.42
CA LYS A 250 -23.40 -10.79 -2.95
C LYS A 250 -22.50 -11.64 -3.84
N LEU A 251 -21.68 -12.47 -3.22
CA LEU A 251 -20.92 -13.52 -3.88
C LEU A 251 -21.16 -14.79 -3.07
N ASP A 252 -21.95 -15.72 -3.61
CA ASP A 252 -22.36 -16.90 -2.83
C ASP A 252 -21.25 -17.94 -2.73
N SER A 253 -20.36 -18.01 -3.72
CA SER A 253 -19.27 -18.98 -3.75
C SER A 253 -18.06 -18.51 -4.56
N LEU A 254 -16.87 -19.01 -4.22
CA LEU A 254 -15.65 -18.81 -5.02
C LEU A 254 -15.42 -19.89 -6.10
N GLU A 255 -16.40 -20.77 -6.33
CA GLU A 255 -16.28 -21.83 -7.35
C GLU A 255 -15.96 -21.27 -8.74
N CYS A 256 -14.80 -21.65 -9.28
CA CYS A 256 -14.37 -21.46 -10.66
C CYS A 256 -13.21 -22.40 -10.99
N LYS A 257 -12.96 -22.69 -12.27
CA LYS A 257 -11.81 -23.49 -12.71
C LYS A 257 -10.48 -22.84 -12.32
N LEU A 258 -10.36 -21.51 -12.44
CA LEU A 258 -9.13 -20.79 -12.10
C LEU A 258 -8.64 -21.13 -10.67
N LEU A 259 -9.54 -21.12 -9.68
CA LEU A 259 -9.19 -21.37 -8.28
C LEU A 259 -9.14 -22.87 -7.93
N ARG A 260 -9.79 -23.74 -8.71
CA ARG A 260 -9.80 -25.21 -8.50
C ARG A 260 -8.66 -25.95 -9.16
N GLU A 261 -8.29 -25.54 -10.37
CA GLU A 261 -7.39 -26.29 -11.26
C GLU A 261 -6.05 -25.56 -11.46
N GLY A 262 -6.05 -24.22 -11.37
CA GLY A 262 -4.87 -23.40 -11.57
C GLY A 262 -4.48 -23.19 -13.05
N PRO A 263 -3.35 -22.51 -13.33
CA PRO A 263 -2.44 -21.89 -12.36
C PRO A 263 -3.08 -20.69 -11.64
N LEU A 264 -2.80 -20.57 -10.33
CA LEU A 264 -3.34 -19.49 -9.52
C LEU A 264 -2.64 -18.14 -9.80
N PRO A 265 -3.36 -17.01 -9.71
CA PRO A 265 -2.74 -15.70 -9.82
C PRO A 265 -1.79 -15.44 -8.65
N LYS A 266 -0.87 -14.47 -8.81
CA LYS A 266 -0.01 -14.00 -7.71
C LYS A 266 -0.71 -13.01 -6.79
N VAL A 267 -1.74 -12.35 -7.31
CA VAL A 267 -2.55 -11.36 -6.60
C VAL A 267 -4.00 -11.82 -6.58
N LEU A 268 -4.58 -11.90 -5.39
CA LEU A 268 -6.01 -12.12 -5.21
C LEU A 268 -6.57 -11.05 -4.28
N SER A 269 -7.50 -10.25 -4.78
CA SER A 269 -8.17 -9.21 -4.03
C SER A 269 -9.69 -9.41 -4.09
N LEU A 270 -10.32 -9.59 -2.95
CA LEU A 270 -11.75 -9.86 -2.80
C LEU A 270 -12.36 -8.83 -1.84
N LEU A 271 -12.71 -7.65 -2.36
CA LEU A 271 -13.24 -6.55 -1.55
C LEU A 271 -14.72 -6.31 -1.85
N GLY A 272 -15.55 -6.37 -0.84
CA GLY A 272 -16.98 -6.06 -0.94
C GLY A 272 -17.47 -5.24 0.25
N PRO A 273 -18.54 -4.47 0.10
CA PRO A 273 -19.19 -3.79 1.21
C PRO A 273 -19.82 -4.76 2.21
N ASN A 274 -20.15 -5.98 1.76
CA ASN A 274 -20.91 -6.95 2.55
C ASN A 274 -20.02 -8.00 3.22
N THR A 275 -20.45 -8.40 4.42
CA THR A 275 -19.74 -9.32 5.33
C THR A 275 -19.94 -10.79 5.03
N MET A 276 -20.81 -11.14 4.09
CA MET A 276 -21.12 -12.54 3.81
C MET A 276 -19.90 -13.20 3.17
N ALA A 277 -19.29 -14.15 3.89
CA ALA A 277 -18.20 -14.96 3.38
C ALA A 277 -18.75 -15.92 2.32
N PRO A 278 -18.21 -15.92 1.08
CA PRO A 278 -18.57 -16.90 0.07
C PRO A 278 -18.26 -18.33 0.54
N VAL A 279 -19.02 -19.29 0.04
CA VAL A 279 -18.75 -20.72 0.23
C VAL A 279 -17.47 -21.10 -0.51
N LEU A 280 -16.58 -21.79 0.19
CA LEU A 280 -15.31 -22.34 -0.30
C LEU A 280 -15.40 -23.86 -0.32
N SER A 281 -15.08 -24.50 -1.44
CA SER A 281 -14.84 -25.95 -1.44
C SER A 281 -13.48 -26.28 -0.83
N GLU A 282 -13.34 -27.50 -0.33
CA GLU A 282 -12.07 -28.00 0.24
C GLU A 282 -10.91 -27.87 -0.75
N GLN A 283 -11.17 -28.14 -2.04
CA GLN A 283 -10.16 -27.98 -3.10
C GLN A 283 -9.68 -26.53 -3.22
N ILE A 284 -10.59 -25.56 -3.22
CA ILE A 284 -10.23 -24.13 -3.29
C ILE A 284 -9.47 -23.71 -2.03
N VAL A 285 -9.90 -24.15 -0.85
CA VAL A 285 -9.18 -23.90 0.41
C VAL A 285 -7.75 -24.44 0.34
N HIS A 286 -7.57 -25.67 -0.12
CA HIS A 286 -6.27 -26.30 -0.28
C HIS A 286 -5.38 -25.53 -1.27
N ASN A 287 -5.93 -25.17 -2.42
CA ASN A 287 -5.21 -24.42 -3.46
C ASN A 287 -4.80 -23.03 -2.98
N ILE A 288 -5.71 -22.30 -2.31
CA ILE A 288 -5.38 -20.98 -1.75
C ILE A 288 -4.29 -21.08 -0.68
N CYS A 289 -4.36 -22.08 0.20
CA CYS A 289 -3.36 -22.25 1.26
C CYS A 289 -1.99 -22.68 0.74
N SER A 290 -1.95 -23.58 -0.24
CA SER A 290 -0.70 -24.11 -0.80
C SER A 290 0.04 -23.11 -1.71
N ASN A 291 -0.63 -22.04 -2.16
CA ASN A 291 -0.01 -21.02 -3.01
C ASN A 291 0.78 -19.98 -2.21
N HIS A 292 1.88 -19.49 -2.81
CA HIS A 292 2.57 -18.30 -2.33
C HIS A 292 2.00 -17.05 -3.02
N TRP A 293 1.39 -16.16 -2.23
CA TRP A 293 0.77 -14.95 -2.75
C TRP A 293 1.72 -13.76 -2.67
N SER A 294 1.82 -12.98 -3.73
CA SER A 294 2.45 -11.65 -3.64
C SER A 294 1.53 -10.67 -2.91
N ILE A 295 0.23 -10.72 -3.19
CA ILE A 295 -0.77 -9.90 -2.50
C ILE A 295 -2.03 -10.74 -2.30
N LEU A 296 -2.50 -10.79 -1.05
CA LEU A 296 -3.79 -11.38 -0.70
C LEU A 296 -4.62 -10.33 0.02
N GLN A 297 -5.78 -9.98 -0.53
CA GLN A 297 -6.71 -9.03 0.09
C GLN A 297 -8.09 -9.66 0.18
N MET A 298 -8.71 -9.61 1.36
CA MET A 298 -10.06 -10.16 1.55
C MET A 298 -10.74 -9.55 2.78
N SER A 299 -12.04 -9.81 2.92
CA SER A 299 -12.74 -9.53 4.17
C SER A 299 -12.21 -10.43 5.29
N LYS A 300 -12.29 -9.92 6.52
CA LYS A 300 -11.94 -10.67 7.72
C LYS A 300 -12.79 -11.93 7.86
N GLU A 301 -14.07 -11.88 7.51
CA GLU A 301 -14.97 -13.03 7.59
C GLU A 301 -14.58 -14.13 6.60
N LEU A 302 -14.15 -13.76 5.38
CA LEU A 302 -13.63 -14.73 4.42
C LEU A 302 -12.32 -15.34 4.89
N TRP A 303 -11.42 -14.53 5.46
CA TRP A 303 -10.18 -15.03 6.07
C TRP A 303 -10.46 -16.04 7.20
N GLU A 304 -11.42 -15.75 8.08
CA GLU A 304 -11.81 -16.66 9.15
C GLU A 304 -12.44 -17.96 8.62
N ASN A 305 -13.26 -17.88 7.56
CA ASN A 305 -13.81 -19.07 6.92
C ASN A 305 -12.69 -19.94 6.30
N LEU A 306 -11.75 -19.31 5.61
CA LEU A 306 -10.58 -19.96 5.02
C LEU A 306 -9.72 -20.66 6.08
N MET A 307 -9.47 -19.97 7.20
CA MET A 307 -8.62 -20.43 8.30
C MET A 307 -9.39 -21.19 9.39
N LYS A 308 -10.65 -21.55 9.16
CA LYS A 308 -11.43 -22.39 10.08
C LYS A 308 -10.82 -23.79 10.14
N SER A 309 -10.69 -24.33 11.34
CA SER A 309 -10.19 -25.69 11.56
C SER A 309 -11.20 -26.73 11.07
N ASP A 310 -10.72 -27.66 10.26
CA ASP A 310 -11.39 -28.88 9.81
C ASP A 310 -10.65 -30.13 10.29
N GLY A 311 -9.79 -29.98 11.30
CA GLY A 311 -8.89 -31.01 11.81
C GLY A 311 -7.51 -31.04 11.12
N GLN A 312 -7.34 -30.35 9.98
CA GLN A 312 -6.04 -30.20 9.33
C GLN A 312 -5.46 -28.81 9.60
N SER A 313 -4.16 -28.76 9.91
CA SER A 313 -3.45 -27.49 10.10
C SER A 313 -3.20 -26.82 8.75
N LYS A 314 -3.75 -25.61 8.59
CA LYS A 314 -3.60 -24.77 7.39
C LYS A 314 -2.46 -23.80 7.58
N TYR A 315 -1.66 -23.65 6.52
CA TYR A 315 -0.55 -22.73 6.44
C TYR A 315 -0.70 -21.88 5.19
N ILE A 316 -0.69 -20.55 5.33
CA ILE A 316 -0.74 -19.61 4.20
C ILE A 316 0.56 -18.81 4.16
N THR A 317 1.12 -18.60 2.97
CA THR A 317 2.28 -17.72 2.79
C THR A 317 1.94 -16.57 1.86
N THR A 318 2.19 -15.34 2.30
CA THR A 318 1.98 -14.14 1.46
C THR A 318 2.97 -13.03 1.78
N ASP A 319 3.41 -12.29 0.76
CA ASP A 319 4.24 -11.10 0.98
C ASP A 319 3.42 -9.97 1.62
N SER A 320 2.17 -9.79 1.20
CA SER A 320 1.28 -8.75 1.70
C SER A 320 -0.14 -9.28 1.91
N LEU A 321 -0.59 -9.29 3.17
CA LEU A 321 -1.98 -9.59 3.52
C LEU A 321 -2.72 -8.31 3.91
N ALA A 322 -3.87 -8.05 3.28
CA ALA A 322 -4.80 -7.01 3.69
C ALA A 322 -6.14 -7.60 4.11
N LEU A 323 -6.56 -7.38 5.35
CA LEU A 323 -7.82 -7.84 5.91
C LEU A 323 -8.75 -6.65 6.15
N TYR A 324 -9.95 -6.73 5.61
CA TYR A 324 -10.96 -5.70 5.73
C TYR A 324 -12.01 -6.11 6.76
N VAL A 325 -12.12 -5.32 7.83
CA VAL A 325 -13.08 -5.54 8.91
C VAL A 325 -14.27 -4.61 8.69
N SER A 326 -15.43 -5.19 8.42
CA SER A 326 -16.66 -4.41 8.21
C SER A 326 -17.24 -3.93 9.54
N HIS A 327 -17.77 -2.70 9.56
CA HIS A 327 -18.49 -2.17 10.71
C HIS A 327 -19.69 -3.04 11.12
N MET A 328 -20.39 -3.62 10.14
CA MET A 328 -21.58 -4.45 10.40
C MET A 328 -21.22 -5.70 11.20
N ALA A 329 -20.07 -6.31 10.91
CA ALA A 329 -19.60 -7.48 11.63
C ALA A 329 -19.35 -7.15 13.11
N ILE A 330 -18.73 -6.01 13.38
CA ILE A 330 -18.42 -5.58 14.75
C ILE A 330 -19.71 -5.30 15.54
N MET A 331 -20.69 -4.61 14.94
CA MET A 331 -21.97 -4.32 15.60
C MET A 331 -22.82 -5.58 15.86
N SER A 332 -22.74 -6.57 14.96
CA SER A 332 -23.50 -7.82 15.10
C SER A 332 -22.90 -8.79 16.13
N SER A 333 -21.58 -8.72 16.34
CA SER A 333 -20.92 -9.54 17.35
C SER A 333 -21.26 -8.99 18.74
N SER A 334 -21.81 -9.84 19.62
CA SER A 334 -22.21 -9.51 21.00
C SER A 334 -21.03 -9.18 21.95
N GLY A 335 -19.96 -8.58 21.44
CA GLY A 335 -18.82 -8.09 22.21
C GLY A 335 -17.75 -9.13 22.56
N VAL A 336 -17.98 -10.43 22.32
CA VAL A 336 -17.12 -11.49 22.90
C VAL A 336 -15.86 -11.81 22.08
N SER A 337 -15.85 -11.71 20.74
CA SER A 337 -14.58 -11.75 20.01
C SER A 337 -14.65 -11.10 18.63
N THR A 338 -13.84 -10.06 18.42
CA THR A 338 -13.69 -9.42 17.12
C THR A 338 -12.93 -10.30 16.13
N PHE A 339 -12.07 -11.21 16.61
CA PHE A 339 -11.28 -12.13 15.78
C PHE A 339 -11.42 -13.57 16.30
N LEU A 340 -11.80 -14.51 15.46
CA LEU A 340 -11.92 -15.93 15.81
C LEU A 340 -10.54 -16.55 15.99
N SER A 341 -10.48 -17.52 16.92
CA SER A 341 -9.29 -18.36 17.08
C SER A 341 -9.08 -19.15 15.80
N MET A 342 -7.87 -19.12 15.25
CA MET A 342 -7.48 -19.95 14.10
C MET A 342 -6.92 -21.31 14.56
N GLU A 343 -7.04 -21.65 15.84
CA GLU A 343 -6.48 -22.86 16.46
C GLU A 343 -4.98 -23.02 16.11
N ASN A 344 -4.62 -24.14 15.47
CA ASN A 344 -3.25 -24.46 15.05
C ASN A 344 -2.88 -23.87 13.67
N ASN A 345 -3.82 -23.21 12.99
CA ASN A 345 -3.57 -22.63 11.68
C ASN A 345 -2.71 -21.37 11.80
N GLN A 346 -1.79 -21.20 10.85
CA GLN A 346 -0.82 -20.12 10.86
C GLN A 346 -0.68 -19.46 9.48
N ALA A 347 -0.25 -18.20 9.49
CA ALA A 347 0.09 -17.48 8.28
C ALA A 347 1.51 -16.89 8.38
N THR A 348 2.33 -17.13 7.36
CA THR A 348 3.62 -16.45 7.19
C THR A 348 3.39 -15.25 6.28
N VAL A 349 3.50 -14.05 6.87
CA VAL A 349 3.16 -12.78 6.22
C VAL A 349 4.30 -11.80 6.42
N ASN A 350 4.79 -11.16 5.35
CA ASN A 350 5.82 -10.13 5.48
C ASN A 350 5.22 -8.77 5.88
N SER A 351 4.11 -8.35 5.26
CA SER A 351 3.38 -7.12 5.60
C SER A 351 1.91 -7.42 5.85
N LEU A 352 1.42 -7.13 7.07
CA LEU A 352 0.02 -7.30 7.43
C LEU A 352 -0.69 -5.95 7.55
N MET A 353 -1.81 -5.80 6.86
CA MET A 353 -2.69 -4.64 6.96
C MET A 353 -4.08 -5.07 7.43
N ILE A 354 -4.60 -4.44 8.49
CA ILE A 354 -5.98 -4.62 8.95
C ILE A 354 -6.68 -3.28 8.83
N LYS A 355 -7.64 -3.19 7.90
CA LYS A 355 -8.43 -1.99 7.66
C LYS A 355 -9.82 -2.13 8.28
N PHE A 356 -10.15 -1.23 9.18
CA PHE A 356 -11.49 -1.10 9.72
C PHE A 356 -12.28 -0.13 8.85
N ASN A 357 -13.31 -0.61 8.15
CA ASN A 357 -14.21 0.24 7.37
C ASN A 357 -15.05 1.05 8.35
N ASN A 358 -14.62 2.27 8.65
CA ASN A 358 -15.09 3.02 9.80
C ASN A 358 -16.05 4.13 9.38
N ILE A 359 -17.30 4.04 9.81
CA ILE A 359 -18.27 5.13 9.73
C ILE A 359 -18.39 5.85 11.09
N TYR A 360 -17.96 5.23 12.21
CA TYR A 360 -18.29 5.64 13.59
C TYR A 360 -17.22 5.27 14.64
N ASP A 361 -15.95 5.68 14.49
CA ASP A 361 -14.96 5.54 15.58
C ASP A 361 -14.76 4.12 16.15
N ILE A 362 -14.90 3.08 15.31
CA ILE A 362 -14.99 1.69 15.76
C ILE A 362 -13.69 1.17 16.38
N LEU A 363 -12.53 1.69 15.98
CA LEU A 363 -11.26 1.21 16.50
C LEU A 363 -11.02 1.78 17.91
N SER A 364 -11.37 0.99 18.93
CA SER A 364 -11.09 1.28 20.34
C SER A 364 -9.79 0.63 20.81
N PRO A 365 -9.19 1.07 21.94
CA PRO A 365 -8.07 0.39 22.58
C PRO A 365 -8.31 -1.12 22.78
N LEU A 366 -9.54 -1.50 23.15
CA LEU A 366 -9.96 -2.89 23.33
C LEU A 366 -9.85 -3.71 22.03
N ILE A 367 -10.39 -3.17 20.93
CA ILE A 367 -10.37 -3.84 19.62
C ILE A 367 -8.94 -3.95 19.09
N LEU A 368 -8.14 -2.89 19.24
CA LEU A 368 -6.73 -2.89 18.87
C LEU A 368 -5.94 -3.96 19.66
N THR A 369 -6.15 -4.03 20.98
CA THR A 369 -5.49 -5.02 21.85
C THR A 369 -5.86 -6.45 21.45
N ARG A 370 -7.13 -6.69 21.09
CA ARG A 370 -7.59 -7.98 20.54
C ARG A 370 -6.96 -8.29 19.18
N ALA A 371 -6.84 -7.31 18.29
CA ALA A 371 -6.18 -7.47 17.00
C ALA A 371 -4.71 -7.85 17.19
N LEU A 372 -3.95 -7.13 18.04
CA LEU A 372 -2.55 -7.42 18.31
C LEU A 372 -2.35 -8.79 18.96
N GLN A 373 -3.24 -9.19 19.88
CA GLN A 373 -3.25 -10.52 20.48
C GLN A 373 -3.46 -11.62 19.42
N TRP A 374 -4.41 -11.41 18.51
CA TRP A 374 -4.68 -12.32 17.42
C TRP A 374 -3.50 -12.42 16.45
N ILE A 375 -2.89 -11.27 16.10
CA ILE A 375 -1.69 -11.19 15.26
C ILE A 375 -0.54 -11.98 15.88
N GLY A 376 -0.22 -11.72 17.15
CA GLY A 376 0.89 -12.39 17.83
C GLY A 376 0.71 -13.90 17.93
N ARG A 377 -0.53 -14.40 18.00
CA ARG A 377 -0.79 -15.84 18.03
C ARG A 377 -0.59 -16.50 16.66
N HIS A 378 -1.15 -15.92 15.60
CA HIS A 378 -1.36 -16.66 14.35
C HIS A 378 -0.46 -16.26 13.18
N PHE A 379 0.26 -15.13 13.28
CA PHE A 379 1.08 -14.61 12.19
C PHE A 379 2.58 -14.72 12.49
N ARG A 380 3.37 -15.08 11.47
CA ARG A 380 4.83 -15.24 11.52
C ARG A 380 5.49 -14.50 10.37
N GLY A 381 6.79 -14.21 10.49
CA GLY A 381 7.58 -13.58 9.43
C GLY A 381 7.28 -12.10 9.20
N LEU A 382 6.53 -11.45 10.10
CA LEU A 382 6.12 -10.06 9.94
C LEU A 382 7.33 -9.13 10.00
N THR A 383 7.39 -8.19 9.06
CA THR A 383 8.28 -7.03 9.10
C THR A 383 7.51 -5.72 9.26
N GLY A 384 6.22 -5.70 8.92
CA GLY A 384 5.34 -4.56 9.16
C GLY A 384 3.90 -4.94 9.48
N ILE A 385 3.29 -4.17 10.36
CA ILE A 385 1.87 -4.24 10.72
C ILE A 385 1.26 -2.85 10.49
N ASP A 386 0.13 -2.76 9.80
CA ASP A 386 -0.64 -1.53 9.60
C ASP A 386 -2.10 -1.77 10.02
N ILE A 387 -2.53 -1.17 11.12
CA ILE A 387 -3.91 -1.25 11.63
C ILE A 387 -4.55 0.12 11.46
N SER A 388 -5.38 0.31 10.45
CA SER A 388 -5.92 1.63 10.10
C SER A 388 -7.44 1.64 10.00
N THR A 389 -8.01 2.84 10.09
CA THR A 389 -9.44 3.10 9.84
C THR A 389 -9.59 3.74 8.46
N GLU A 390 -10.45 3.17 7.62
CA GLU A 390 -10.80 3.77 6.33
C GLU A 390 -12.03 4.66 6.51
N CYS A 391 -11.82 5.98 6.46
CA CYS A 391 -12.90 6.96 6.58
C CYS A 391 -13.47 7.32 5.19
N ILE A 392 -14.71 6.88 4.94
CA ILE A 392 -15.45 7.17 3.69
C ILE A 392 -15.62 8.68 3.46
N ARG A 393 -15.75 9.48 4.53
CA ARG A 393 -15.91 10.95 4.39
C ARG A 393 -14.65 11.63 3.86
N CYS A 394 -13.48 11.01 4.03
CA CYS A 394 -12.19 11.60 3.68
C CYS A 394 -11.65 11.06 2.36
N SER A 395 -12.09 9.89 1.90
CA SER A 395 -11.65 9.29 0.64
C SER A 395 -12.10 10.06 -0.62
N GLY A 396 -13.14 10.90 -0.51
CA GLY A 396 -13.66 11.69 -1.64
C GLY A 396 -12.86 12.94 -2.03
N ARG A 397 -11.96 13.44 -1.16
CA ARG A 397 -11.07 14.55 -1.53
C ARG A 397 -9.78 13.96 -2.09
N ARG A 398 -9.47 14.25 -3.36
CA ARG A 398 -8.35 13.73 -4.17
C ARG A 398 -6.92 13.92 -3.63
N GLY A 399 -6.75 14.18 -2.34
CA GLY A 399 -5.47 14.06 -1.66
C GLY A 399 -5.50 12.84 -0.75
N ARG A 400 -4.52 11.95 -0.87
CA ARG A 400 -4.23 10.85 0.08
C ARG A 400 -3.81 11.37 1.47
N GLY A 401 -4.38 12.50 1.89
CA GLY A 401 -4.22 13.07 3.21
C GLY A 401 -5.06 12.24 4.16
N HIS A 402 -4.40 11.38 4.92
CA HIS A 402 -5.05 10.60 5.94
C HIS A 402 -5.71 11.56 6.93
N CYS A 403 -6.98 11.33 7.24
CA CYS A 403 -7.69 12.22 8.14
C CYS A 403 -7.19 11.98 9.56
N ARG A 404 -6.44 12.94 10.11
CA ARG A 404 -6.02 12.93 11.52
C ARG A 404 -7.20 12.95 12.48
N TYR A 405 -8.40 13.33 12.02
CA TYR A 405 -9.59 13.48 12.84
C TYR A 405 -10.46 12.22 12.94
N CYS A 406 -10.02 11.07 12.41
CA CYS A 406 -10.83 9.83 12.39
C CYS A 406 -10.41 8.77 13.41
N ALA A 407 -9.45 9.08 14.28
CA ALA A 407 -9.10 8.23 15.41
C ALA A 407 -9.69 8.84 16.69
N PRO A 408 -10.41 8.07 17.52
CA PRO A 408 -10.90 8.56 18.80
C PRO A 408 -9.76 9.09 19.67
N PRO A 409 -9.94 10.20 20.42
CA PRO A 409 -8.92 10.72 21.32
C PRO A 409 -8.38 9.66 22.29
N THR A 410 -9.26 8.77 22.78
CA THR A 410 -8.90 7.66 23.66
C THR A 410 -7.99 6.62 22.99
N LEU A 411 -8.21 6.31 21.70
CA LEU A 411 -7.31 5.44 20.94
C LEU A 411 -5.95 6.12 20.74
N ILE A 412 -5.96 7.41 20.41
CA ILE A 412 -4.73 8.18 20.23
C ILE A 412 -3.93 8.16 21.53
N GLU A 413 -4.56 8.49 22.66
CA GLU A 413 -3.95 8.48 23.98
C GLU A 413 -3.36 7.10 24.31
N PHE A 414 -4.14 6.04 24.12
CA PHE A 414 -3.70 4.65 24.31
C PHE A 414 -2.46 4.33 23.46
N VAL A 415 -2.48 4.60 22.16
CA VAL A 415 -1.35 4.36 21.26
C VAL A 415 -0.14 5.24 21.62
N THR A 416 -0.38 6.45 22.14
CA THR A 416 0.69 7.37 22.56
C THR A 416 1.36 6.95 23.87
N ASN A 417 0.61 6.31 24.77
CA ASN A 417 1.03 5.96 26.13
C ASN A 417 1.49 4.51 26.29
N ASN A 418 1.38 3.68 25.25
CA ASN A 418 1.79 2.28 25.29
C ASN A 418 2.85 1.97 24.23
N MET A 419 3.72 1.01 24.55
CA MET A 419 4.57 0.33 23.57
C MET A 419 3.98 -1.04 23.26
N PHE A 420 4.05 -1.46 22.00
CA PHE A 420 3.53 -2.74 21.56
C PHE A 420 4.69 -3.64 21.12
N GLU A 421 4.70 -4.87 21.62
CA GLU A 421 5.68 -5.88 21.27
C GLU A 421 4.98 -7.14 20.78
N ILE A 422 5.37 -7.66 19.62
CA ILE A 422 4.89 -8.95 19.11
C ILE A 422 6.01 -9.97 19.28
N THR A 423 6.05 -10.67 20.42
CA THR A 423 7.18 -11.53 20.84
C THR A 423 7.43 -12.70 19.89
N THR A 424 6.43 -13.08 19.11
CA THR A 424 6.51 -14.14 18.10
C THR A 424 7.09 -13.69 16.76
N ASN A 425 7.37 -12.39 16.58
CA ASN A 425 7.88 -11.81 15.33
C ASN A 425 9.10 -10.91 15.59
N PRO A 426 10.28 -11.48 15.86
CA PRO A 426 11.51 -10.70 16.11
C PRO A 426 11.98 -9.89 14.89
N THR A 427 11.49 -10.21 13.69
CA THR A 427 11.77 -9.50 12.44
C THR A 427 10.93 -8.24 12.24
N LEU A 428 9.95 -7.98 13.12
CA LEU A 428 9.02 -6.87 13.02
C LEU A 428 9.80 -5.54 13.15
N LYS A 429 9.63 -4.65 12.17
CA LYS A 429 10.33 -3.36 12.11
C LYS A 429 9.40 -2.17 12.38
N ASN A 430 8.12 -2.32 12.08
CA ASN A 430 7.13 -1.25 12.26
C ASN A 430 5.77 -1.80 12.68
N ILE A 431 5.08 -1.03 13.52
CA ILE A 431 3.66 -1.17 13.83
C ILE A 431 3.06 0.22 13.60
N ARG A 432 2.32 0.37 12.50
CA ARG A 432 1.50 1.56 12.24
C ARG A 432 0.11 1.32 12.77
N ILE A 433 -0.39 2.25 13.57
CA ILE A 433 -1.78 2.24 14.02
C ILE A 433 -2.40 3.58 13.61
N THR A 434 -3.34 3.54 12.67
CA THR A 434 -3.93 4.69 11.99
C THR A 434 -2.86 5.53 11.29
N ASN A 435 -2.54 6.71 11.81
CA ASN A 435 -1.50 7.61 11.31
C ASN A 435 -0.30 7.71 12.26
N TYR A 436 -0.29 6.92 13.32
CA TYR A 436 0.79 6.89 14.29
C TYR A 436 1.72 5.75 13.93
N ASP A 437 2.83 6.10 13.30
CA ASP A 437 3.94 5.20 13.10
C ASP A 437 4.62 4.96 14.46
N ARG A 438 4.71 3.69 14.84
CA ARG A 438 5.60 3.22 15.90
C ARG A 438 6.60 2.26 15.25
N ILE A 439 7.81 2.74 14.99
CA ILE A 439 8.94 1.86 14.72
C ILE A 439 9.11 0.91 15.91
N HIS A 440 8.79 -0.36 15.69
CA HIS A 440 9.22 -1.45 16.54
C HIS A 440 10.68 -1.73 16.16
N SER A 441 11.60 -0.90 16.65
CA SER A 441 13.02 -1.21 16.53
C SER A 441 13.44 -1.88 17.83
N PRO A 442 13.75 -3.18 17.80
CA PRO A 442 14.64 -3.77 18.80
C PRO A 442 16.08 -3.26 18.65
N LYS A 443 16.29 -2.07 18.06
CA LYS A 443 17.61 -1.47 17.91
C LYS A 443 18.21 -1.30 19.29
N LYS A 444 19.53 -1.54 19.36
CA LYS A 444 20.40 -1.18 20.48
C LYS A 444 19.86 0.09 21.12
N LYS A 445 19.53 0.00 22.40
CA LYS A 445 19.21 1.17 23.23
C LYS A 445 20.30 2.20 22.97
N GLU A 446 20.00 3.23 22.19
CA GLU A 446 20.90 4.37 22.04
C GLU A 446 20.86 5.07 23.39
N THR A 447 21.99 5.03 24.09
CA THR A 447 22.22 5.75 25.33
C THR A 447 22.80 7.12 24.99
N ILE A 448 22.52 8.10 25.84
CA ILE A 448 23.20 9.38 25.85
C ILE A 448 23.92 9.54 27.18
N LEU A 449 25.07 10.19 27.14
CA LEU A 449 25.82 10.56 28.33
C LEU A 449 25.30 11.88 28.88
N CYS A 450 24.94 11.88 30.16
CA CYS A 450 24.59 13.06 30.92
C CYS A 450 25.54 13.23 32.12
N PHE A 451 25.96 14.46 32.36
CA PHE A 451 26.98 14.82 33.34
C PHE A 451 26.37 15.73 34.39
N SER A 452 26.68 15.52 35.67
CA SER A 452 26.54 16.58 36.66
C SER A 452 27.51 17.74 36.35
N PHE A 453 27.33 18.90 36.97
CA PHE A 453 28.23 20.04 36.75
C PHE A 453 29.70 19.72 37.06
N ASP A 454 29.97 19.00 38.15
CA ASP A 454 31.34 18.59 38.49
C ASP A 454 31.91 17.61 37.47
N ALA A 455 31.09 16.66 37.00
CA ALA A 455 31.51 15.70 35.98
C ALA A 455 31.77 16.41 34.65
N TRP A 456 30.93 17.37 34.29
CA TRP A 456 31.10 18.19 33.10
C TRP A 456 32.39 19.02 33.15
N ARG A 457 32.70 19.61 34.31
CA ARG A 457 33.95 20.34 34.52
C ARG A 457 35.16 19.42 34.38
N ALA A 458 35.17 18.27 35.04
CA ALA A 458 36.26 17.29 34.93
C ALA A 458 36.41 16.75 33.49
N TYR A 459 35.30 16.61 32.75
CA TYR A 459 35.30 16.22 31.35
C TYR A 459 35.96 17.30 30.48
N ARG A 460 35.60 18.58 30.68
CA ARG A 460 36.20 19.75 30.04
C ARG A 460 37.65 20.02 30.44
N GLU A 461 38.14 19.41 31.51
CA GLU A 461 39.56 19.46 31.88
C GLU A 461 40.34 18.26 31.35
N GLY A 462 39.67 17.30 30.71
CA GLY A 462 40.27 16.06 30.23
C GLY A 462 40.65 15.07 31.35
N LYS A 463 40.19 15.30 32.59
CA LYS A 463 40.53 14.48 33.77
C LYS A 463 39.51 13.40 34.08
N LEU A 464 38.28 13.53 33.59
CA LEU A 464 37.17 12.66 33.98
C LEU A 464 37.43 11.17 33.74
N ALA A 465 38.02 10.80 32.59
CA ALA A 465 38.30 9.40 32.27
C ALA A 465 39.31 8.76 33.25
N GLU A 466 40.33 9.53 33.65
CA GLU A 466 41.31 9.09 34.65
C GLU A 466 40.62 8.94 36.02
N GLU A 467 39.84 9.92 36.45
CA GLU A 467 39.13 9.87 37.73
C GLU A 467 38.10 8.73 37.81
N LEU A 468 37.40 8.42 36.71
CA LEU A 468 36.49 7.27 36.62
C LEU A 468 37.25 5.93 36.68
N THR A 469 38.43 5.86 36.08
CA THR A 469 39.28 4.66 36.15
C THR A 469 39.82 4.46 37.56
N GLN A 470 40.25 5.54 38.22
CA GLN A 470 40.72 5.53 39.61
C GLN A 470 39.60 5.17 40.60
N SER A 471 38.36 5.54 40.31
CA SER A 471 37.20 5.17 41.11
C SER A 471 36.73 3.72 40.93
N GLY A 472 37.29 3.00 39.97
CA GLY A 472 36.88 1.65 39.61
C GLY A 472 35.54 1.59 38.88
N ALA A 473 35.12 2.67 38.20
CA ALA A 473 33.93 2.64 37.37
C ALA A 473 34.16 1.77 36.11
N ASP A 474 33.27 0.82 35.84
CA ASP A 474 33.37 -0.05 34.67
C ASP A 474 32.89 0.68 33.41
N LEU A 475 33.82 1.27 32.67
CA LEU A 475 33.52 1.95 31.40
C LEU A 475 33.13 0.98 30.28
N SER A 476 33.36 -0.33 30.44
CA SER A 476 33.02 -1.33 29.42
C SER A 476 31.50 -1.48 29.22
N GLU A 477 30.70 -1.02 30.18
CA GLU A 477 29.24 -0.98 30.10
C GLU A 477 28.71 0.08 29.12
N LEU A 478 29.53 1.08 28.78
CA LEU A 478 29.18 2.14 27.82
C LEU A 478 29.30 1.67 26.37
N GLY A 479 28.49 2.24 25.48
CA GLY A 479 28.65 2.02 24.04
C GLY A 479 29.99 2.58 23.52
N SER A 480 30.50 2.05 22.40
CA SER A 480 31.78 2.48 21.82
C SER A 480 31.86 3.99 21.57
N ASN A 481 30.75 4.61 21.12
CA ASN A 481 30.68 6.07 20.94
C ASN A 481 30.77 6.82 22.27
N GLU A 482 30.13 6.32 23.34
CA GLU A 482 30.17 6.96 24.65
C GLU A 482 31.56 6.86 25.26
N GLN A 483 32.22 5.70 25.12
CA GLN A 483 33.63 5.53 25.50
C GLN A 483 34.53 6.47 24.71
N GLU A 484 34.33 6.60 23.39
CA GLU A 484 35.10 7.53 22.56
C GLU A 484 34.91 8.98 22.99
N ILE A 485 33.67 9.39 23.31
CA ILE A 485 33.36 10.72 23.86
C ILE A 485 34.17 10.96 25.14
N LEU A 486 34.19 10.02 26.08
CA LEU A 486 34.92 10.16 27.35
C LEU A 486 36.45 10.17 27.18
N MET A 487 36.98 9.38 26.26
CA MET A 487 38.42 9.20 26.09
C MET A 487 39.07 10.26 25.19
N THR A 488 38.30 10.88 24.29
CA THR A 488 38.87 11.74 23.25
C THR A 488 38.88 13.21 23.68
N GLN A 489 40.02 13.68 24.18
CA GLN A 489 40.21 15.10 24.59
C GLN A 489 40.20 16.11 23.43
N ARG A 490 40.15 15.67 22.16
CA ARG A 490 40.31 16.55 20.98
C ARG A 490 39.26 17.67 20.88
N TRP A 491 38.11 17.51 21.52
CA TRP A 491 36.96 18.41 21.41
C TRP A 491 36.94 19.52 22.46
N VAL A 492 37.89 19.49 23.39
CA VAL A 492 37.89 20.35 24.59
C VAL A 492 38.71 21.64 24.39
N SER A 493 39.53 21.73 23.35
CA SER A 493 40.52 22.80 23.18
C SER A 493 39.99 24.14 22.66
N GLY A 494 38.67 24.31 22.53
CA GLY A 494 38.07 25.60 22.17
C GLY A 494 37.74 26.44 23.40
N ALA A 495 38.26 27.66 23.48
CA ALA A 495 37.89 28.68 24.48
C ALA A 495 36.42 29.14 24.40
N TYR A 496 35.60 28.48 23.58
CA TYR A 496 34.18 28.76 23.48
C TYR A 496 33.44 28.19 24.70
N GLU A 497 32.71 29.09 25.35
CA GLU A 497 31.81 28.80 26.43
C GLU A 497 30.73 27.83 25.95
N SER A 498 30.57 26.70 26.64
CA SER A 498 29.58 25.68 26.25
C SER A 498 28.19 26.19 26.61
N LEU A 499 27.36 26.46 25.60
CA LEU A 499 25.98 26.89 25.77
C LEU A 499 25.03 25.72 25.50
N CYS A 500 23.94 25.64 26.26
CA CYS A 500 22.83 24.77 25.89
C CYS A 500 22.18 25.32 24.61
N VAL A 501 22.22 24.57 23.51
CA VAL A 501 21.75 25.09 22.20
C VAL A 501 20.23 25.34 22.11
N ILE A 502 19.46 25.01 23.15
CA ILE A 502 18.00 25.22 23.21
C ILE A 502 17.63 26.44 24.04
N CYS A 503 18.15 26.57 25.28
CA CYS A 503 17.86 27.73 26.13
C CYS A 503 18.89 28.86 25.99
N LEU A 504 20.03 28.58 25.37
CA LEU A 504 21.19 29.48 25.22
C LEU A 504 21.90 29.85 26.51
N ASP A 505 21.49 29.28 27.66
CA ASP A 505 22.18 29.47 28.93
C ASP A 505 23.56 28.79 28.91
N THR A 506 24.54 29.48 29.49
CA THR A 506 25.87 28.93 29.82
C THR A 506 25.75 27.87 30.92
N VAL A 507 26.78 27.02 31.05
CA VAL A 507 26.85 26.05 32.16
C VAL A 507 26.83 26.75 33.52
N ASP A 508 27.47 27.92 33.65
CA ASP A 508 27.51 28.68 34.90
C ASP A 508 26.13 29.28 35.24
N GLU A 509 25.40 29.82 34.25
CA GLU A 509 24.01 30.28 34.44
C GLU A 509 23.07 29.13 34.79
N LEU A 510 23.25 27.96 34.17
CA LEU A 510 22.49 26.75 34.50
C LEU A 510 22.77 26.29 35.94
N CYS A 511 24.01 26.39 36.39
CA CYS A 511 24.39 26.04 37.77
C CYS A 511 23.72 26.97 38.79
N LEU A 512 23.54 28.25 38.46
CA LEU A 512 22.88 29.22 39.31
C LEU A 512 21.35 29.05 39.33
N THR A 513 20.75 28.78 38.16
CA THR A 513 19.29 28.71 38.00
C THR A 513 18.71 27.35 38.34
N ASN A 514 19.45 26.26 38.08
CA ASN A 514 19.03 24.89 38.35
C ASN A 514 20.24 23.99 38.67
N PRO A 515 20.75 24.02 39.92
CA PRO A 515 21.97 23.31 40.31
C PRO A 515 21.87 21.78 40.20
N ASN A 516 20.65 21.25 40.11
CA ASN A 516 20.39 19.81 39.96
C ASN A 516 20.22 19.37 38.50
N THR A 517 20.38 20.29 37.53
CA THR A 517 20.31 19.92 36.12
C THR A 517 21.57 19.16 35.69
N GLU A 518 21.45 18.49 34.55
CA GLU A 518 22.52 17.72 33.94
C GLU A 518 22.92 18.37 32.61
N ILE A 519 24.14 18.15 32.17
CA ILE A 519 24.59 18.48 30.82
C ILE A 519 24.60 17.20 30.01
N CYS A 520 23.79 17.12 28.95
CA CYS A 520 23.69 15.92 28.12
C CYS A 520 24.33 16.14 26.75
N ILE A 521 25.13 15.15 26.32
CA ILE A 521 25.70 15.06 24.98
C ILE A 521 24.75 14.22 24.12
N LEU A 522 24.32 14.76 22.98
CA LEU A 522 23.41 14.08 22.07
C LEU A 522 24.13 13.05 21.18
N ASP A 523 24.53 13.45 19.98
CA ASP A 523 25.15 12.59 18.97
C ASP A 523 26.59 13.00 18.62
N HIS A 524 27.05 14.15 19.11
CA HIS A 524 28.41 14.66 18.96
C HIS A 524 28.83 15.41 20.23
N PRO A 525 30.12 15.42 20.63
CA PRO A 525 30.59 16.14 21.82
C PRO A 525 30.23 17.63 21.89
N GLU A 526 30.06 18.28 20.74
CA GLU A 526 29.66 19.70 20.64
C GLU A 526 28.14 19.92 20.66
N HIS A 527 27.34 18.86 20.57
CA HIS A 527 25.87 18.93 20.55
C HIS A 527 25.32 18.79 21.96
N ILE A 528 25.49 19.87 22.73
CA ILE A 528 25.24 19.91 24.17
C ILE A 528 23.90 20.57 24.47
N ILE A 529 23.13 19.97 25.38
CA ILE A 529 21.89 20.55 25.92
C ILE A 529 21.79 20.29 27.43
N CYS A 530 21.11 21.15 28.16
CA CYS A 530 20.78 20.89 29.56
C CYS A 530 19.66 19.85 29.69
N GLY A 531 19.64 19.12 30.81
CA GLY A 531 18.69 18.04 31.08
C GLY A 531 17.24 18.50 30.98
N GLY A 532 16.92 19.71 31.46
CA GLY A 532 15.58 20.29 31.35
C GLY A 532 15.15 20.59 29.90
N CYS A 533 16.07 21.06 29.05
CA CYS A 533 15.81 21.23 27.62
C CYS A 533 15.69 19.89 26.90
N PHE A 534 16.49 18.90 27.30
CA PHE A 534 16.39 17.55 26.76
C PHE A 534 15.05 16.88 27.11
N ASP A 535 14.58 17.03 28.35
CA ASP A 535 13.25 16.57 28.77
C ASP A 535 12.16 17.22 27.93
N ARG A 536 12.20 18.55 27.76
CA ARG A 536 11.25 19.26 26.88
C ARG A 536 11.30 18.79 25.43
N LEU A 537 12.49 18.50 24.93
CA LEU A 537 12.70 17.98 23.58
C LEU A 537 12.08 16.58 23.41
N CYS A 538 12.24 15.71 24.42
CA CYS A 538 11.61 14.39 24.47
C CYS A 538 10.09 14.46 24.64
N SER A 539 9.57 15.48 25.33
CA SER A 539 8.14 15.68 25.56
C SER A 539 7.38 16.20 24.33
N ARG A 540 8.06 16.72 23.28
CA ARG A 540 7.39 17.15 22.05
C ARG A 540 6.82 15.94 21.30
N MET A 541 5.51 15.75 21.45
CA MET A 541 4.73 14.64 20.91
C MET A 541 4.90 14.43 19.40
N GLY A 542 5.03 13.17 18.97
CA GLY A 542 4.70 12.75 17.61
C GLY A 542 5.85 12.45 16.64
N VAL A 543 7.12 12.48 17.05
CA VAL A 543 8.25 12.16 16.16
C VAL A 543 9.03 10.95 16.68
N GLU A 544 9.27 9.95 15.83
CA GLU A 544 9.97 8.69 16.16
C GLU A 544 11.46 8.87 16.44
N THR A 545 12.02 9.97 15.96
CA THR A 545 13.39 10.38 16.19
C THR A 545 13.40 11.85 16.58
N ILE A 546 14.22 12.19 17.56
CA ILE A 546 14.52 13.59 17.83
C ILE A 546 15.59 14.01 16.84
N ASN A 547 15.38 15.12 16.13
CA ASN A 547 16.46 15.69 15.34
C ASN A 547 17.35 16.51 16.26
N CYS A 548 18.65 16.24 16.27
CA CYS A 548 19.63 17.05 16.95
C CYS A 548 19.44 18.52 16.54
N PRO A 549 19.27 19.46 17.50
CA PRO A 549 19.07 20.87 17.19
C PRO A 549 20.24 21.50 16.42
N VAL A 550 21.44 20.92 16.52
CA VAL A 550 22.67 21.41 15.87
C VAL A 550 22.84 20.82 14.46
N CYS A 551 23.15 19.53 14.34
CA CYS A 551 23.47 18.90 13.05
C CYS A 551 22.26 18.33 12.30
N ARG A 552 21.07 18.31 12.92
CA ARG A 552 19.86 17.63 12.41
C ARG A 552 20.01 16.11 12.26
N GLY A 553 21.05 15.51 12.86
CA GLY A 553 21.21 14.07 13.02
C GLY A 553 20.00 13.48 13.75
N LYS A 554 19.63 12.24 13.41
CA LYS A 554 18.49 11.56 14.02
C LYS A 554 18.96 10.84 15.29
N ILE A 555 18.34 11.15 16.40
CA ILE A 555 18.55 10.52 17.72
C ILE A 555 17.32 9.68 18.02
N ALA A 556 17.49 8.47 18.56
CA ALA A 556 16.35 7.64 18.99
C ALA A 556 15.40 8.42 19.93
N ARG A 557 14.10 8.14 19.85
CA ARG A 557 13.12 8.72 20.78
C ARG A 557 13.27 8.03 22.14
N LEU A 558 13.60 8.82 23.17
CA LEU A 558 13.87 8.38 24.54
C LEU A 558 15.18 7.57 24.69
N PRO A 559 16.34 8.15 24.34
CA PRO A 559 17.59 7.51 24.65
C PRO A 559 17.73 7.35 26.17
N LEU A 560 18.33 6.24 26.58
CA LEU A 560 18.62 5.98 27.98
C LEU A 560 19.72 6.94 28.47
N ARG A 561 19.59 7.51 29.67
CA ARG A 561 20.60 8.44 30.23
C ARG A 561 21.60 7.68 31.08
N ASN A 562 22.81 7.48 30.55
CA ASN A 562 23.93 7.09 31.37
C ASN A 562 24.45 8.35 32.07
N LYS A 563 24.41 8.37 33.41
CA LYS A 563 24.72 9.55 34.21
C LYS A 563 26.08 9.42 34.87
N ILE A 564 26.90 10.46 34.80
CA ILE A 564 28.16 10.57 35.54
C ILE A 564 28.03 11.70 36.56
N GLU A 565 28.24 11.39 37.83
CA GLU A 565 28.16 12.36 38.93
C GLU A 565 29.12 12.02 40.08
N ARG A 566 29.43 13.00 40.94
CA ARG A 566 30.15 12.72 42.19
C ARG A 566 29.19 12.10 43.20
N ASN A 567 29.61 11.02 43.82
CA ASN A 567 28.90 10.42 44.95
C ASN A 567 29.20 11.19 46.26
N ASN A 568 28.61 10.75 47.37
CA ASN A 568 28.80 11.36 48.70
C ASN A 568 30.25 11.25 49.24
N GLN A 569 31.10 10.44 48.62
CA GLN A 569 32.53 10.31 48.94
C GLN A 569 33.40 11.25 48.09
N GLY A 570 32.78 12.07 47.23
CA GLY A 570 33.46 12.98 46.32
C GLY A 570 34.06 12.29 45.09
N VAL A 571 33.78 11.01 44.88
CA VAL A 571 34.33 10.19 43.81
C VAL A 571 33.33 10.11 42.65
N PHE A 572 33.82 10.18 41.39
CA PHE A 572 32.94 10.02 40.23
C PHE A 572 32.42 8.60 40.09
N LYS A 573 31.11 8.50 39.88
CA LYS A 573 30.40 7.25 39.63
C LYS A 573 29.67 7.33 38.30
N LEU A 574 29.81 6.28 37.49
CA LEU A 574 28.92 6.02 36.38
C LEU A 574 27.67 5.30 36.90
N THR A 575 26.53 5.94 36.77
CA THR A 575 25.22 5.33 36.97
C THR A 575 24.66 5.05 35.60
N MET A 576 24.74 3.79 35.17
CA MET A 576 24.04 3.36 33.97
C MET A 576 22.56 3.72 34.13
N ALA A 577 21.91 4.08 33.03
CA ALA A 577 20.47 4.09 33.04
C ALA A 577 20.03 2.70 33.53
N GLY A 578 19.55 2.62 34.77
CA GLY A 578 18.75 1.47 35.19
C GLY A 578 17.67 1.27 34.13
N PRO A 579 17.09 0.08 33.96
CA PRO A 579 15.91 -0.04 33.11
C PRO A 579 14.92 1.00 33.63
N ILE A 580 14.84 2.15 32.94
CA ILE A 580 13.91 3.21 33.29
C ILE A 580 12.60 2.43 33.28
N PRO A 581 11.89 2.32 34.42
CA PRO A 581 10.60 1.63 34.42
C PRO A 581 9.88 2.25 33.24
N PRO A 582 9.57 1.45 32.20
CA PRO A 582 9.35 2.00 30.89
C PRO A 582 8.24 3.03 31.06
N ARG A 583 8.56 4.31 30.77
CA ARG A 583 7.63 5.43 31.06
C ARG A 583 6.27 5.17 30.40
N MET A 584 6.26 4.32 29.38
CA MET A 584 5.09 3.72 28.76
C MET A 584 5.04 2.22 29.09
N PRO A 585 3.94 1.68 29.64
CA PRO A 585 3.75 0.25 29.74
C PRO A 585 4.01 -0.46 28.39
N VAL A 586 4.77 -1.56 28.44
CA VAL A 586 5.00 -2.43 27.29
C VAL A 586 3.92 -3.51 27.30
N LEU A 587 3.10 -3.52 26.26
CA LEU A 587 2.09 -4.53 26.01
C LEU A 587 2.68 -5.56 25.04
N SER A 588 3.04 -6.72 25.58
CA SER A 588 3.60 -7.84 24.80
C SER A 588 2.51 -8.82 24.37
N PHE A 589 2.55 -9.24 23.10
CA PHE A 589 1.61 -10.14 22.47
C PHE A 589 2.32 -11.34 21.84
N PRO A 590 1.81 -12.57 22.02
CA PRO A 590 0.61 -12.91 22.80
C PRO A 590 0.82 -12.72 24.31
N SER A 591 -0.16 -12.12 24.99
CA SER A 591 -0.14 -11.94 26.45
C SER A 591 -0.72 -13.17 27.15
N THR A 592 -0.06 -13.63 28.22
CA THR A 592 -0.57 -14.65 29.14
C THR A 592 -1.62 -14.09 30.10
N GLY A 593 -1.54 -12.79 30.42
CA GLY A 593 -2.47 -12.04 31.28
C GLY A 593 -3.51 -11.24 30.50
N PHE A 594 -3.89 -11.70 29.31
CA PHE A 594 -4.70 -10.91 28.36
C PHE A 594 -6.00 -10.37 28.96
N LEU A 595 -6.70 -11.13 29.81
CA LEU A 595 -7.93 -10.68 30.47
C LEU A 595 -7.68 -9.46 31.38
N GLY A 596 -6.57 -9.43 32.11
CA GLY A 596 -6.20 -8.30 32.97
C GLY A 596 -5.91 -7.03 32.17
N VAL A 597 -5.31 -7.19 30.97
CA VAL A 597 -5.11 -6.07 30.04
C VAL A 597 -6.46 -5.55 29.54
N LEU A 598 -7.40 -6.43 29.21
CA LEU A 598 -8.73 -6.00 28.74
C LEU A 598 -9.52 -5.28 29.84
N THR A 599 -9.52 -5.77 31.08
CA THR A 599 -10.25 -5.14 32.19
C THR A 599 -9.74 -3.72 32.48
N HIS A 600 -8.44 -3.49 32.34
CA HIS A 600 -7.84 -2.17 32.57
C HIS A 600 -8.30 -1.09 31.57
N TYR A 601 -8.79 -1.48 30.39
CA TYR A 601 -9.23 -0.55 29.34
C TYR A 601 -10.74 -0.62 29.04
N GLN A 602 -11.51 -1.33 29.87
CA GLN A 602 -12.97 -1.35 29.82
C GLN A 602 -13.61 -0.26 30.72
N GLU A 603 -12.89 0.16 31.75
CA GLU A 603 -13.19 1.33 32.59
C GLU A 603 -12.73 2.62 31.87
#